data_AF-A0A6A5XI57-F1
#
_entry.id   AF-A0A6A5XI57-F1
#
_cell.length_a   1.000
_cell.length_b   1.000
_cell.length_c   1.000
_cell.angle_alpha   90.00
_cell.angle_beta   90.00
_cell.angle_gamma   90.00
#
_symmetry.space_group_name_H-M   'P 1'
#
loop_
_entity.id
_entity.type
_entity.pdbx_description
1 polymer ?
#
loop_
_entity_poly.entity_id
_entity_poly.type
_entity_poly.pdbx_seq_one_letter_code
_entity_poly.pdbx_strand_id
1 'polypeptide(L)'
;FGNIARQLGLENPNAIKNPVASRELAKGWLANPRKAIRSATDIIGQTEASWLIVFDNLDDSEILEEYWPIVGGGSSLVTSRDPSAKDRMGTGCTGVSMQPSSEERGAQLFRRLAPRPSNESDETAREIQKS
;
A
#
# COMPACT_ATOMS: atom_id res chain seq x y z
N PHE A 1 -11.46 0.21 -2.39
CA PHE A 1 -11.77 1.52 -2.99
C PHE A 1 -13.02 2.19 -2.43
N GLY A 2 -14.19 1.54 -2.39
CA GLY A 2 -15.48 2.18 -2.05
C GLY A 2 -15.69 2.76 -0.64
N ASN A 3 -14.64 2.86 0.19
CA ASN A 3 -14.69 3.60 1.46
C ASN A 3 -13.91 4.93 1.40
N ILE A 4 -13.06 5.12 0.38
CA ILE A 4 -12.21 6.31 0.21
C ILE A 4 -13.09 7.57 0.12
N ALA A 5 -14.13 7.53 -0.71
CA ALA A 5 -15.05 8.65 -0.86
C ALA A 5 -15.71 9.06 0.48
N ARG A 6 -16.11 8.08 1.30
CA ARG A 6 -16.67 8.31 2.64
C ARG A 6 -15.65 8.93 3.61
N GLN A 7 -14.42 8.41 3.63
CA GLN A 7 -13.35 8.92 4.49
C GLN A 7 -12.93 10.35 4.11
N LEU A 8 -13.04 10.70 2.84
CA LEU A 8 -12.82 12.04 2.32
C LEU A 8 -14.03 12.97 2.48
N GLY A 9 -15.16 12.47 3.00
CA GLY A 9 -16.40 13.25 3.17
C GLY A 9 -17.12 13.60 1.87
N LEU A 10 -16.86 12.87 0.79
CA LEU A 10 -17.48 13.07 -0.53
C LEU A 10 -18.88 12.47 -0.64
N GLU A 11 -19.23 11.60 0.32
CA GLU A 11 -20.52 10.94 0.41
C GLU A 11 -21.18 11.24 1.74
N ASN A 12 -22.51 11.37 1.71
CA ASN A 12 -23.29 11.47 2.93
C ASN A 12 -23.13 10.17 3.75
N PRO A 13 -22.70 10.24 5.02
CA PRO A 13 -22.56 9.07 5.89
C PRO A 13 -23.85 8.28 6.09
N ASN A 14 -25.02 8.88 5.84
CA ASN A 14 -26.32 8.26 5.98
C ASN A 14 -26.90 7.71 4.67
N ALA A 15 -26.23 7.94 3.54
CA ALA A 15 -26.69 7.41 2.25
C ALA A 15 -26.46 5.89 2.15
N ILE A 16 -27.36 5.22 1.41
CA ILE A 16 -27.20 3.81 1.03
C ILE A 16 -25.90 3.69 0.22
N LYS A 17 -25.05 2.73 0.59
CA LYS A 17 -23.76 2.52 -0.05
C LYS A 17 -23.95 2.00 -1.47
N ASN A 18 -23.47 2.76 -2.45
CA ASN A 18 -23.37 2.31 -3.84
C ASN A 18 -21.88 2.20 -4.22
N PRO A 19 -21.31 0.99 -4.32
CA PRO A 19 -19.86 0.81 -4.52
C PRO A 19 -19.34 1.42 -5.82
N VAL A 20 -20.16 1.45 -6.88
CA VAL A 20 -19.80 2.07 -8.17
C VAL A 20 -19.74 3.58 -8.02
N ALA A 21 -20.77 4.20 -7.42
CA ALA A 21 -20.78 5.63 -7.16
C ALA A 21 -19.62 6.06 -6.24
N SER A 22 -19.35 5.30 -5.17
CA SER A 22 -18.22 5.56 -4.26
C SER A 22 -16.87 5.47 -4.95
N ARG A 23 -16.71 4.55 -5.89
CA ARG A 23 -15.49 4.43 -6.70
C ARG A 23 -15.32 5.63 -7.60
N GLU A 24 -16.34 6.04 -8.34
CA GLU A 24 -16.24 7.18 -9.26
C GLU A 24 -16.03 8.51 -8.50
N LEU A 25 -16.63 8.68 -7.32
CA LEU A 25 -16.36 9.84 -6.45
C LEU A 25 -14.90 9.86 -5.98
N ALA A 26 -14.36 8.72 -5.56
CA ALA A 26 -12.96 8.62 -5.17
C ALA A 26 -12.04 8.94 -6.36
N LYS A 27 -12.31 8.40 -7.56
CA LYS A 27 -11.55 8.72 -8.78
C LYS A 27 -11.62 10.20 -9.14
N GLY A 28 -12.80 10.80 -9.06
CA GLY A 28 -12.98 12.23 -9.29
C GLY A 28 -12.16 13.09 -8.33
N TRP A 29 -12.09 12.71 -7.05
CA TRP A 29 -11.25 13.41 -6.09
C TRP A 29 -9.76 13.22 -6.37
N LEU A 30 -9.30 12.03 -6.72
CA LEU A 30 -7.89 11.78 -7.07
C LEU A 30 -7.42 12.61 -8.27
N ALA A 31 -8.34 12.88 -9.22
CA ALA A 31 -8.06 13.71 -10.38
C ALA A 31 -7.92 15.20 -10.08
N ASN A 32 -8.56 15.69 -9.03
CA ASN A 32 -8.47 17.09 -8.59
C ASN A 32 -8.51 17.14 -7.05
N PRO A 33 -7.41 16.70 -6.40
CA PRO A 33 -7.42 16.42 -4.98
C PRO A 33 -7.40 17.72 -4.20
N ARG A 34 -8.51 18.04 -3.54
CA ARG A 34 -8.63 19.23 -2.69
C ARG A 34 -8.66 18.83 -1.23
N LYS A 35 -7.83 19.47 -0.42
CA LYS A 35 -7.88 19.32 1.03
C LYS A 35 -9.23 19.80 1.55
N ALA A 36 -9.88 18.98 2.38
CA ALA A 36 -11.12 19.38 3.03
C ALA A 36 -10.83 20.53 4.01
N ILE A 37 -11.63 21.59 3.93
CA ILE A 37 -11.59 22.72 4.85
C ILE A 37 -12.13 22.23 6.20
N ARG A 38 -11.29 22.16 7.23
CA ARG A 38 -11.69 21.65 8.55
C ARG A 38 -12.19 22.74 9.49
N SER A 39 -11.94 24.02 9.17
CA SER A 39 -12.40 25.17 9.94
C SER A 39 -12.64 26.39 9.05
N ALA A 40 -13.56 27.28 9.43
CA ALA A 40 -13.79 28.56 8.74
C ALA A 40 -12.56 29.50 8.76
N THR A 41 -11.57 29.23 9.63
CA THR A 41 -10.28 29.92 9.70
C THR A 41 -9.18 29.28 8.84
N ASP A 42 -9.45 28.14 8.19
CA ASP A 42 -8.56 27.58 7.17
C ASP A 42 -8.70 28.41 5.89
N ILE A 43 -8.00 29.55 5.86
CA ILE A 43 -7.91 30.46 4.69
C ILE A 43 -7.23 29.76 3.49
N ILE A 44 -6.72 28.55 3.69
CA ILE A 44 -6.12 27.69 2.68
C ILE A 44 -7.20 26.76 2.08
N GLY A 45 -8.31 27.34 1.61
CA GLY A 45 -9.43 26.61 1.02
C GLY A 45 -9.17 26.03 -0.37
N GLN A 46 -7.93 26.08 -0.88
CA GLN A 46 -7.61 25.70 -2.26
C GLN A 46 -6.24 25.02 -2.44
N THR A 47 -5.61 24.50 -1.39
CA THR A 47 -4.36 23.74 -1.59
C THR A 47 -4.66 22.34 -2.09
N GLU A 48 -4.05 22.02 -3.23
CA GLU A 48 -4.01 20.68 -3.79
C GLU A 48 -3.44 19.67 -2.77
N ALA A 49 -4.09 18.53 -2.62
CA ALA A 49 -3.62 17.45 -1.78
C ALA A 49 -2.75 16.49 -2.61
N SER A 50 -1.56 16.16 -2.12
CA SER A 50 -0.81 15.02 -2.65
C SER A 50 -1.44 13.72 -2.14
N TRP A 51 -1.40 12.68 -2.97
CA TRP A 51 -1.91 11.36 -2.62
C TRP A 51 -1.03 10.24 -3.16
N LEU A 52 -1.08 9.10 -2.47
CA LEU A 52 -0.47 7.84 -2.87
C LEU A 52 -1.53 6.73 -2.76
N ILE A 53 -1.69 5.94 -3.81
CA ILE A 53 -2.50 4.71 -3.78
C ILE A 53 -1.57 3.52 -3.95
N VAL A 54 -1.73 2.53 -3.08
CA VAL A 54 -1.00 1.26 -3.16
C VAL A 54 -1.96 0.16 -3.59
N PHE A 55 -1.70 -0.43 -4.74
CA PHE A 55 -2.33 -1.66 -5.20
C PHE A 55 -1.41 -2.82 -4.83
N ASP A 56 -1.75 -3.52 -3.76
CA ASP A 56 -0.92 -4.60 -3.23
C ASP A 56 -1.30 -5.95 -3.85
N ASN A 57 -0.29 -6.74 -4.21
CA ASN A 57 -0.41 -8.10 -4.78
C ASN A 57 -1.35 -8.16 -6.00
N LEU A 58 -1.14 -7.25 -6.95
CA LEU A 58 -1.91 -7.19 -8.17
C LEU A 58 -1.25 -8.04 -9.26
N ASP A 59 -1.83 -9.21 -9.52
CA ASP A 59 -1.39 -10.13 -10.57
C ASP A 59 -2.21 -10.00 -11.87
N ASP A 60 -3.41 -9.40 -11.80
CA ASP A 60 -4.30 -9.14 -12.94
C ASP A 60 -4.41 -7.65 -13.23
N SER A 61 -3.90 -7.23 -14.39
CA SER A 61 -3.91 -5.85 -14.84
C SER A 61 -5.28 -5.35 -15.28
N GLU A 62 -6.20 -6.24 -15.68
CA GLU A 62 -7.54 -5.85 -16.18
C GLU A 62 -8.38 -5.20 -15.07
N ILE A 63 -8.17 -5.65 -13.82
CA ILE A 63 -8.83 -5.07 -12.65
C ILE A 63 -8.42 -3.61 -12.44
N LEU A 64 -7.20 -3.21 -12.80
CA LEU A 64 -6.74 -1.84 -12.56
C LEU A 64 -7.53 -0.81 -13.35
N GLU A 65 -8.00 -1.12 -14.55
CA GLU A 65 -8.69 -0.14 -15.41
C GLU A 65 -9.88 0.53 -14.70
N GLU A 66 -10.59 -0.22 -13.87
CA GLU A 66 -11.74 0.31 -13.14
C GLU A 66 -11.35 1.26 -11.99
N TYR A 67 -10.15 1.09 -11.43
CA TYR A 67 -9.67 1.81 -10.24
C TYR A 67 -8.55 2.81 -10.52
N TRP A 68 -7.98 2.78 -11.73
CA TRP A 68 -6.84 3.60 -12.08
C TRP A 68 -7.24 5.07 -12.16
N PRO A 69 -6.59 5.97 -11.40
CA PRO A 69 -6.77 7.40 -11.57
C PRO A 69 -6.10 7.83 -12.88
N ILE A 70 -6.90 8.30 -13.85
CA ILE A 70 -6.42 8.61 -15.21
C ILE A 70 -5.57 9.89 -15.25
N VAL A 71 -5.80 10.81 -14.30
CA VAL A 71 -5.18 12.14 -14.27
C VAL A 71 -4.99 12.56 -12.80
N GLY A 72 -4.04 13.46 -12.51
CA GLY A 72 -3.87 14.08 -11.18
C GLY A 72 -2.42 14.14 -10.68
N GLY A 73 -2.12 15.04 -9.74
CA GLY A 73 -0.78 15.28 -9.17
C GLY A 73 -0.31 14.25 -8.12
N GLY A 74 -0.83 13.02 -8.13
CA GLY A 74 -0.50 11.97 -7.17
C GLY A 74 0.37 10.86 -7.73
N SER A 75 0.47 9.75 -7.00
CA SER A 75 1.26 8.58 -7.42
C SER A 75 0.56 7.27 -7.10
N SER A 76 0.70 6.30 -7.99
CA SER A 76 0.24 4.93 -7.79
C SER A 76 1.43 4.00 -7.64
N LEU A 77 1.43 3.18 -6.58
CA LEU A 77 2.39 2.10 -6.37
C LEU A 77 1.67 0.78 -6.57
N VAL A 78 2.23 -0.11 -7.38
CA VAL A 78 1.71 -1.45 -7.60
C VAL A 78 2.76 -2.46 -7.15
N THR A 79 2.37 -3.44 -6.36
CA THR A 79 3.20 -4.63 -6.08
C THR A 79 2.57 -5.83 -6.78
N SER A 80 3.40 -6.73 -7.31
CA SER A 80 2.95 -7.92 -8.04
C SER A 80 3.93 -9.05 -7.82
N ARG A 81 3.44 -10.30 -7.89
CA ARG A 81 4.31 -11.49 -7.95
C ARG A 81 4.66 -11.86 -9.39
N ASP A 82 3.94 -11.34 -10.38
CA ASP A 82 4.24 -11.53 -11.80
C ASP A 82 5.48 -10.70 -12.19
N PRO A 83 6.61 -11.34 -12.57
CA PRO A 83 7.81 -10.63 -12.98
C PRO A 83 7.62 -9.75 -14.21
N SER A 84 6.59 -10.03 -15.03
CA SER A 84 6.23 -9.28 -16.23
C SER A 84 5.31 -8.08 -15.96
N ALA A 85 4.81 -7.91 -14.73
CA ALA A 85 3.86 -6.85 -14.39
C ALA A 85 4.39 -5.44 -14.71
N LYS A 86 5.70 -5.21 -14.52
CA LYS A 86 6.35 -3.92 -14.83
C LYS A 86 6.28 -3.57 -16.32
N ASP A 87 6.29 -4.58 -17.19
CA ASP A 87 6.30 -4.41 -18.65
C ASP A 87 4.87 -4.20 -19.18
N ARG A 88 3.86 -4.69 -18.44
CA ARG A 88 2.43 -4.61 -18.78
C ARG A 88 1.78 -3.28 -18.41
N MET A 89 2.39 -2.49 -17.51
CA MET A 89 1.81 -1.26 -16.96
C MET A 89 1.83 -0.04 -17.91
N GLY A 90 2.38 -0.20 -19.12
CA GLY A 90 2.39 0.83 -20.17
C GLY A 90 3.43 1.94 -20.01
N THR A 91 3.38 2.93 -20.91
CA THR A 91 4.32 4.06 -20.95
C THR A 91 4.09 5.03 -19.78
N GLY A 92 5.17 5.47 -19.13
CA GLY A 92 5.13 6.40 -17.99
C GLY A 92 5.18 5.75 -16.61
N CYS A 93 5.08 4.41 -16.54
CA CYS A 93 5.29 3.65 -15.31
C CYS A 93 6.79 3.32 -15.14
N THR A 94 7.30 3.45 -13.91
CA THR A 94 8.65 2.96 -13.56
C THR A 94 8.53 1.72 -12.70
N GLY A 95 9.16 0.63 -13.13
CA GLY A 95 9.11 -0.66 -12.45
C GLY A 95 10.46 -1.03 -11.84
N VAL A 96 10.43 -1.60 -10.63
CA VAL A 96 11.61 -2.11 -9.94
C VAL A 96 11.41 -3.58 -9.65
N SER A 97 12.34 -4.42 -10.13
CA SER A 97 12.38 -5.84 -9.74
C SER A 97 13.17 -5.98 -8.46
N MET A 98 12.51 -6.44 -7.39
CA MET A 98 13.16 -6.70 -6.11
C MET A 98 14.08 -7.92 -6.25
N GLN A 99 15.35 -7.74 -5.88
CA GLN A 99 16.30 -8.85 -5.80
C GLN A 99 16.15 -9.59 -4.47
N PRO A 100 16.43 -10.90 -4.44
CA PRO A 100 16.60 -11.61 -3.18
C PRO A 100 17.60 -10.89 -2.26
N SER A 101 17.33 -10.91 -0.95
CA SER A 101 18.30 -10.40 0.02
C SER A 101 19.59 -11.24 -0.02
N SER A 102 20.74 -10.60 0.22
CA SER A 102 21.99 -11.35 0.40
C SER A 102 21.86 -12.35 1.55
N GLU A 103 22.59 -13.46 1.47
CA GLU A 103 22.61 -14.49 2.53
C GLU A 103 22.90 -13.90 3.90
N GLU A 104 23.85 -12.96 3.97
CA GLU A 104 24.19 -12.30 5.22
C GLU A 104 23.03 -11.45 5.77
N ARG A 105 22.36 -10.66 4.93
CA ARG A 105 21.17 -9.88 5.35
C ARG A 105 20.02 -10.80 5.75
N GLY A 106 19.80 -11.88 5.00
CA GLY A 106 18.80 -12.90 5.31
C GLY A 106 19.07 -13.58 6.65
N ALA A 107 20.30 -14.02 6.90
CA ALA A 107 20.71 -14.64 8.16
C ALA A 107 20.66 -13.68 9.34
N GLN A 108 20.98 -12.39 9.14
CA GLN A 108 20.81 -11.36 10.17
C GLN A 108 19.34 -11.11 10.50
N LEU A 109 18.48 -11.00 9.48
CA LEU A 109 17.04 -10.83 9.68
C LEU A 109 16.44 -12.05 10.39
N PHE A 110 16.78 -13.26 9.94
CA PHE A 110 16.34 -14.50 10.57
C PHE A 110 16.73 -14.56 12.05
N ARG A 111 17.98 -14.25 12.41
CA ARG A 111 18.42 -14.20 13.81
C ARG A 111 17.69 -13.17 14.67
N ARG A 112 17.21 -12.07 14.07
CA ARG A 112 16.41 -11.06 14.79
C ARG A 112 14.97 -11.51 15.01
N LEU A 113 14.42 -12.27 14.06
CA LEU A 113 13.04 -12.75 14.10
C LEU A 113 12.90 -14.07 14.86
N ALA A 114 13.95 -14.90 14.85
CA ALA A 114 13.98 -16.15 15.57
C ALA A 114 13.84 -15.87 17.07
N PRO A 115 12.95 -16.58 17.78
CA PRO A 115 12.87 -16.51 19.23
C PRO A 115 14.25 -16.74 19.82
N ARG A 116 14.66 -15.92 20.79
CA ARG A 116 15.90 -16.19 21.52
C ARG A 116 15.71 -17.51 22.27
N PRO A 117 16.68 -18.43 22.22
CA PRO A 117 16.64 -19.60 23.07
C PRO A 117 16.58 -19.12 24.53
N SER A 118 15.59 -19.62 25.28
CA SER A 118 15.55 -19.44 26.73
C SER A 118 16.79 -20.08 27.32
N ASN A 119 17.43 -19.40 28.26
CA ASN A 119 18.66 -19.86 28.92
C ASN A 119 18.55 -21.24 29.60
N GLU A 120 17.35 -21.83 29.67
CA GLU A 120 17.08 -23.16 30.20
C GLU A 120 17.63 -24.30 29.32
N SER A 121 17.83 -24.08 28.01
CA SER A 121 18.32 -25.15 27.11
C SER A 121 19.86 -25.33 27.11
N ASP A 122 20.62 -24.37 27.66
CA ASP A 122 22.08 -24.47 27.74
C ASP A 122 22.57 -25.39 28.86
N GLU A 123 21.73 -25.66 29.86
CA GLU A 123 22.07 -26.56 30.96
C GLU A 123 21.97 -28.03 30.52
N THR A 124 20.95 -28.38 29.73
CA THR A 124 20.77 -29.73 29.19
C THR A 124 21.84 -30.16 28.17
N ALA A 125 22.41 -29.22 27.41
CA ALA A 125 23.46 -29.54 26.43
C ALA A 125 24.82 -29.84 27.09
N ARG A 126 25.08 -29.25 28.26
CA ARG A 126 26.34 -29.49 29.02
C ARG A 126 26.36 -30.82 29.76
N GLU A 127 25.19 -31.41 30.01
CA GLU A 127 25.09 -32.68 30.73
C GLU A 127 25.35 -33.90 29.82
N ILE A 128 25.02 -33.80 28.53
CA ILE A 128 25.26 -34.86 27.54
C ILE A 128 26.76 -34.98 27.19
N GLN A 129 27.57 -33.93 27.36
CA GLN A 129 29.02 -33.97 27.13
C GLN A 129 29.84 -34.55 28.30
N LYS A 130 29.19 -34.94 29.41
CA LYS A 130 29.87 -35.50 30.60
C LYS A 130 29.60 -36.99 30.84
N SER A 131 28.88 -37.68 29.96
CA SER A 131 28.63 -39.13 30.04
C SER A 131 29.30 -39.88 28.89
#